data_AF-A0A9Q8Y4M7-F1
#
_entry.id   AF-A0A9Q8Y4M7-F1
#
_cell.length_a   1.000
_cell.length_b   1.000
_cell.length_c   1.000
_cell.angle_alpha   90.00
_cell.angle_beta   90.00
_cell.angle_gamma   90.00
#
_symmetry.space_group_name_H-M   'P 1'
#
loop_
_entity.id
_entity.type
_entity.pdbx_description
1 polymer ?
#
loop_
_entity_poly.entity_id
_entity_poly.type
_entity_poly.pdbx_seq_one_letter_code
_entity_poly.pdbx_strand_id
1 'polypeptide(L)'
;MINYMEDYKIPFEKSIVFHKAKVMLVVFYLHEPNTNAKEFKILKTHKFTLPDDNYKTVQEDYNKIVDFIKKGSAENLSERNHDILSPCTKGQGKGKDFVKQPFSNISAKSRAYSFKVGFMSKYFRILTDNQIAIEDSKAIEQTNIASTLSKTNQFDQEEIKSVIENTLNKYVGKTIDEISDEIEYSNHFSGRVDKSANYKLLSLMFGATNGRVNATDLFVEADYEIKTVVRNLNKSKNQDMSFPNIDFKDVLENSFEDSQWSVLFGETTYVFCYFDETTEGEYRFTEYLFYTPSDEVVNSAKELFELTKRELENGVDVQIIGNRYVDSLPTGKKHVPYLQIRTKGTKTSKFVTLPDGVVTTKKCLFMNKEFINQIRLKKLIKPIF
;
A
#
# COMPACT_ATOMS: atom_id res chain seq x y z
N MET A 1 13.09 19.15 1.32
CA MET A 1 12.77 18.79 2.71
C MET A 1 11.83 19.85 3.24
N ILE A 2 11.04 19.51 4.24
CA ILE A 2 10.22 20.46 5.00
C ILE A 2 11.15 21.14 6.00
N ASN A 3 11.22 22.47 5.95
CA ASN A 3 11.94 23.25 6.94
C ASN A 3 10.96 23.72 8.02
N TYR A 4 10.86 22.97 9.12
CA TYR A 4 9.93 23.30 10.20
C TYR A 4 10.13 24.71 10.77
N MET A 5 11.32 25.30 10.69
CA MET A 5 11.61 26.64 11.23
C MET A 5 11.17 27.79 10.31
N GLU A 6 10.94 27.51 9.02
CA GLU A 6 10.68 28.54 8.01
C GLU A 6 9.39 28.33 7.23
N ASP A 7 9.05 27.09 6.85
CA ASP A 7 7.98 26.83 5.89
C ASP A 7 6.60 27.30 6.39
N TYR A 8 6.36 27.32 7.70
CA TYR A 8 5.09 27.77 8.27
C TYR A 8 4.79 29.27 8.05
N LYS A 9 5.81 30.05 7.68
CA LYS A 9 5.72 31.49 7.40
C LYS A 9 5.35 31.76 5.94
N ILE A 10 5.40 30.74 5.09
CA ILE A 10 5.31 30.87 3.64
C ILE A 10 3.91 30.41 3.19
N PRO A 11 3.13 31.25 2.47
CA PRO A 11 1.87 30.80 1.88
C PRO A 11 2.13 29.84 0.72
N PHE A 12 1.17 28.96 0.42
CA PHE A 12 1.31 27.90 -0.59
C PHE A 12 1.81 28.44 -1.94
N GLU A 13 1.29 29.57 -2.41
CA GLU A 13 1.60 30.19 -3.71
C GLU A 13 3.05 30.71 -3.82
N LYS A 14 3.76 30.79 -2.68
CA LYS A 14 5.19 31.16 -2.59
C LYS A 14 6.06 30.02 -2.08
N SER A 15 5.46 28.85 -1.83
CA SER A 15 6.14 27.69 -1.28
C SER A 15 7.07 27.03 -2.31
N ILE A 16 8.07 26.30 -1.82
CA ILE A 16 8.93 25.48 -2.67
C ILE A 16 8.12 24.42 -3.44
N VAL A 17 7.02 23.92 -2.87
CA VAL A 17 6.13 22.94 -3.49
C VAL A 17 5.51 23.53 -4.75
N PHE A 18 4.85 24.69 -4.61
CA PHE A 18 4.19 25.35 -5.73
C PHE A 18 5.17 25.78 -6.82
N HIS A 19 6.33 26.33 -6.44
CA HIS A 19 7.35 26.70 -7.42
C HIS A 19 7.89 25.48 -8.18
N LYS A 20 8.23 24.39 -7.49
CA LYS A 20 8.72 23.16 -8.15
C LYS A 20 7.66 22.51 -9.03
N ALA A 21 6.40 22.48 -8.57
CA ALA A 21 5.28 21.92 -9.32
C ALA A 21 5.04 22.60 -10.68
N LYS A 22 5.58 23.81 -10.92
CA LYS A 22 5.48 24.52 -12.21
C LYS A 22 6.59 24.22 -13.21
N VAL A 23 7.73 23.71 -12.76
CA VAL A 23 8.97 23.62 -13.58
C VAL A 23 9.69 22.28 -13.47
N MET A 24 9.04 21.25 -12.92
CA MET A 24 9.64 19.93 -12.74
C MET A 24 9.58 19.12 -14.05
N LEU A 25 10.70 18.51 -14.45
CA LEU A 25 10.71 17.47 -15.50
C LEU A 25 10.59 16.11 -14.81
N VAL A 26 9.62 15.30 -15.23
CA VAL A 26 9.45 13.93 -14.75
C VAL A 26 9.79 12.96 -15.88
N VAL A 27 10.62 11.97 -15.54
CA VAL A 27 11.05 10.89 -16.43
C VAL A 27 10.49 9.59 -15.86
N PHE A 28 9.48 9.04 -16.53
CA PHE A 28 8.90 7.75 -16.20
C PHE A 28 9.70 6.67 -16.93
N TYR A 29 10.21 5.69 -16.18
CA TYR A 29 10.96 4.56 -16.69
C TYR A 29 10.38 3.25 -16.16
N LEU A 30 10.56 2.17 -16.94
CA LEU A 30 10.18 0.83 -16.52
C LEU A 30 11.30 0.27 -15.63
N HIS A 31 11.00 0.05 -14.36
CA HIS A 31 11.90 -0.68 -13.48
C HIS A 31 11.85 -2.17 -13.79
N GLU A 32 12.98 -2.73 -14.21
CA GLU A 32 13.15 -4.15 -14.46
C GLU A 32 14.08 -4.76 -13.42
N PRO A 33 13.60 -5.74 -12.61
CA PRO A 33 14.45 -6.41 -11.63
C PRO A 33 15.68 -7.03 -12.29
N ASN A 34 16.84 -6.92 -11.64
CA ASN A 34 18.13 -7.41 -12.11
C ASN A 34 18.69 -6.72 -13.38
N THR A 35 18.06 -5.64 -13.87
CA THR A 35 18.61 -4.79 -14.94
C THR A 35 19.41 -3.63 -14.35
N ASN A 36 20.45 -3.16 -15.06
CA ASN A 36 21.20 -1.97 -14.65
C ASN A 36 20.32 -0.72 -14.79
N ALA A 37 20.35 0.20 -13.83
CA ALA A 37 19.52 1.41 -13.88
C ALA A 37 19.76 2.27 -15.14
N LYS A 38 20.97 2.22 -15.73
CA LYS A 38 21.29 2.93 -16.98
C LYS A 38 20.59 2.33 -18.21
N GLU A 39 20.10 1.10 -18.10
CA GLU A 39 19.44 0.36 -19.17
C GLU A 39 17.90 0.41 -19.03
N PHE A 40 17.38 1.02 -17.97
CA PHE A 40 15.93 1.15 -17.79
C PHE A 40 15.30 1.88 -18.97
N LYS A 41 14.26 1.26 -19.53
CA LYS A 41 13.50 1.82 -20.65
C LYS A 41 12.73 3.04 -20.18
N ILE A 42 13.07 4.21 -20.72
CA ILE A 42 12.26 5.43 -20.54
C ILE A 42 10.93 5.22 -21.26
N LEU A 43 9.84 5.26 -20.50
CA LEU A 43 8.46 5.12 -21.01
C LEU A 43 7.91 6.46 -21.46
N LYS A 44 8.17 7.53 -20.69
CA LYS A 44 7.64 8.87 -20.96
C LYS A 44 8.51 9.93 -20.31
N THR A 45 8.70 11.06 -20.98
CA THR A 45 9.22 12.28 -20.39
C THR A 45 8.16 13.36 -20.48
N HIS A 46 7.97 14.13 -19.40
CA HIS A 46 6.94 15.16 -19.37
C HIS A 46 7.31 16.27 -18.39
N LYS A 47 7.07 17.52 -18.79
CA LYS A 47 7.16 18.65 -17.87
C LYS A 47 5.94 18.61 -16.95
N PHE A 48 6.14 18.17 -15.73
CA PHE A 48 5.08 18.09 -14.73
C PHE A 48 4.44 19.45 -14.54
N THR A 49 3.11 19.43 -14.60
CA THR A 49 2.26 20.56 -14.26
C THR A 49 1.20 20.02 -13.31
N LEU A 50 1.07 20.62 -12.14
CA LEU A 50 -0.02 20.29 -11.22
C LEU A 50 -1.35 20.56 -11.93
N PRO A 51 -2.24 19.57 -12.12
CA PRO A 51 -3.53 19.81 -12.75
C PRO A 51 -4.37 20.79 -11.92
N ASP A 52 -5.09 21.70 -12.58
CA ASP A 52 -5.88 22.74 -11.90
C ASP A 52 -6.91 22.15 -10.93
N ASP A 53 -7.56 21.06 -11.33
CA ASP A 53 -8.53 20.32 -10.51
C ASP A 53 -7.92 19.75 -9.20
N ASN A 54 -6.60 19.57 -9.15
CA ASN A 54 -5.88 19.08 -7.96
C ASN A 54 -5.25 20.20 -7.12
N TYR A 55 -5.27 21.46 -7.61
CA TYR A 55 -4.66 22.60 -6.93
C TYR A 55 -5.15 22.73 -5.49
N LYS A 56 -6.47 22.67 -5.30
CA LYS A 56 -7.12 22.87 -4.01
C LYS A 56 -6.69 21.82 -3.00
N THR A 57 -6.70 20.54 -3.38
CA THR A 57 -6.28 19.43 -2.50
C THR A 57 -4.81 19.55 -2.11
N VAL A 58 -3.91 19.89 -3.05
CA VAL A 58 -2.49 20.09 -2.75
C VAL A 58 -2.27 21.29 -1.81
N GLN A 59 -3.03 22.37 -2.00
CA GLN A 59 -2.99 23.53 -1.12
C GLN A 59 -3.49 23.17 0.29
N GLU A 60 -4.59 22.43 0.39
CA GLU A 60 -5.14 21.94 1.66
C GLU A 60 -4.13 21.05 2.40
N ASP A 61 -3.52 20.09 1.70
CA ASP A 61 -2.48 19.23 2.27
C ASP A 61 -1.25 20.01 2.73
N TYR A 62 -0.78 20.98 1.94
CA TYR A 62 0.30 21.88 2.35
C TYR A 62 -0.06 22.65 3.64
N ASN A 63 -1.28 23.17 3.71
CA ASN A 63 -1.76 23.90 4.87
C ASN A 63 -1.90 23.00 6.10
N LYS A 64 -2.39 21.75 5.95
CA LYS A 64 -2.42 20.74 7.03
C LYS A 64 -1.01 20.56 7.61
N ILE A 65 0.01 20.38 6.75
CA ILE A 65 1.41 20.24 7.18
C ILE A 65 1.85 21.48 7.99
N VAL A 66 1.62 22.67 7.44
CA VAL A 66 1.96 23.94 8.08
C VAL A 66 1.26 24.11 9.44
N ASP A 67 0.01 23.69 9.56
CA ASP A 67 -0.76 23.78 10.79
C ASP A 67 -0.22 22.86 11.89
N PHE A 68 0.22 21.65 11.56
CA PHE A 68 0.91 20.78 12.53
C PHE A 68 2.18 21.45 13.08
N ILE A 69 2.95 22.12 12.21
CA ILE A 69 4.14 22.88 12.62
C ILE A 69 3.73 24.00 13.58
N LYS A 70 2.77 24.86 13.18
CA LYS A 70 2.29 26.00 13.98
C LYS A 70 1.74 25.59 15.35
N LYS A 71 1.11 24.42 15.44
CA LYS A 71 0.60 23.85 16.70
C LYS A 71 1.69 23.23 17.59
N GLY A 72 2.95 23.23 17.15
CA GLY A 72 4.06 22.61 17.90
C GLY A 72 3.96 21.08 17.94
N SER A 73 3.37 20.49 16.90
CA SER A 73 3.00 19.08 16.85
C SER A 73 3.57 18.37 15.62
N ALA A 74 4.69 18.84 15.08
CA ALA A 74 5.31 18.29 13.87
C ALA A 74 5.74 16.82 14.03
N GLU A 75 5.94 16.34 15.25
CA GLU A 75 6.20 14.93 15.55
C GLU A 75 5.01 14.01 15.21
N ASN A 76 3.80 14.58 15.14
CA ASN A 76 2.57 13.86 14.78
C ASN A 76 2.23 13.95 13.28
N LEU A 77 3.07 14.62 12.48
CA LEU A 77 2.94 14.59 11.02
C LEU A 77 3.00 13.13 10.55
N SER A 78 2.13 12.79 9.60
CA SER A 78 2.03 11.43 9.05
C SER A 78 1.51 11.51 7.62
N GLU A 79 2.04 10.66 6.74
CA GLU A 79 1.71 10.65 5.31
C GLU A 79 0.24 10.32 5.06
N ARG A 80 -0.31 9.42 5.88
CA ARG A 80 -1.70 8.98 5.86
C ARG A 80 -2.77 10.05 6.08
N ASN A 81 -2.40 11.22 6.60
CA ASN A 81 -3.34 12.31 6.86
C ASN A 81 -3.52 13.26 5.65
N HIS A 82 -2.93 12.90 4.51
CA HIS A 82 -2.84 13.72 3.31
C HIS A 82 -3.23 12.91 2.08
N ASP A 83 -3.73 13.61 1.07
CA ASP A 83 -4.48 13.01 -0.04
C ASP A 83 -3.61 12.97 -1.31
N ILE A 84 -2.90 14.05 -1.62
CA ILE A 84 -2.01 14.17 -2.80
C ILE A 84 -0.59 14.52 -2.38
N LEU A 85 -0.42 15.50 -1.48
CA LEU A 85 0.89 15.98 -1.04
C LEU A 85 1.15 15.51 0.40
N SER A 86 2.05 14.55 0.56
CA SER A 86 2.39 14.00 1.87
C SER A 86 3.72 14.56 2.41
N PRO A 87 3.90 14.58 3.75
CA PRO A 87 5.17 14.88 4.38
C PRO A 87 5.96 13.58 4.62
N CYS A 88 6.61 13.01 3.61
CA CYS A 88 7.33 11.74 3.76
C CYS A 88 8.51 11.82 4.72
N THR A 89 8.72 10.80 5.55
CA THR A 89 9.90 10.75 6.42
C THR A 89 11.18 10.68 5.58
N LYS A 90 12.23 11.38 6.01
CA LYS A 90 13.53 11.33 5.37
C LYS A 90 14.63 11.19 6.41
N GLY A 91 15.41 10.12 6.32
CA GLY A 91 16.38 9.79 7.36
C GLY A 91 17.33 8.66 6.98
N GLN A 92 18.49 8.62 7.66
CA GLN A 92 19.47 7.54 7.58
C GLN A 92 19.33 6.54 8.75
N GLY A 93 18.33 6.73 9.62
CA GLY A 93 18.19 5.98 10.86
C GLY A 93 19.08 6.48 11.99
N LYS A 94 19.12 5.72 13.09
CA LYS A 94 20.02 5.93 14.26
C LYS A 94 19.89 7.31 14.94
N GLY A 95 18.67 7.88 14.98
CA GLY A 95 18.40 9.13 15.70
C GLY A 95 18.90 10.40 15.02
N LYS A 96 19.57 10.30 13.86
CA LYS A 96 19.97 11.45 13.04
C LYS A 96 18.81 12.07 12.26
N ASP A 97 17.64 11.45 12.36
CA ASP A 97 16.45 11.83 11.62
C ASP A 97 15.61 12.86 12.38
N PHE A 98 15.94 13.19 13.64
CA PHE A 98 15.16 14.15 14.42
C PHE A 98 15.71 15.57 14.28
N VAL A 99 14.82 16.50 14.00
CA VAL A 99 15.10 17.92 13.83
C VAL A 99 14.22 18.75 14.77
N LYS A 100 14.71 19.96 15.11
CA LYS A 100 13.96 20.90 15.94
C LYS A 100 12.74 21.44 15.17
N GLN A 101 11.73 21.83 15.93
CA GLN A 101 10.56 22.56 15.45
C GLN A 101 10.38 23.87 16.25
N PRO A 102 9.72 24.89 15.70
CA PRO A 102 9.71 26.24 16.28
C PRO A 102 8.80 26.40 17.51
N PHE A 103 7.74 25.60 17.65
CA PHE A 103 6.69 25.80 18.66
C PHE A 103 6.59 24.66 19.68
N SER A 104 7.63 23.83 19.81
CA SER A 104 7.70 22.75 20.80
C SER A 104 9.14 22.36 21.10
N ASN A 105 9.38 21.88 22.32
CA ASN A 105 10.68 21.32 22.72
C ASN A 105 10.84 19.86 22.28
N ILE A 106 9.76 19.21 21.84
CA ILE A 106 9.79 17.85 21.30
C ILE A 106 10.38 17.91 19.90
N SER A 107 11.40 17.10 19.63
CA SER A 107 11.96 17.01 18.28
C SER A 107 11.06 16.18 17.37
N ALA A 108 11.00 16.53 16.09
CA ALA A 108 10.19 15.84 15.09
C ALA A 108 11.07 15.10 14.08
N LYS A 109 10.57 14.01 13.49
CA LYS A 109 11.26 13.36 12.37
C LYS A 109 11.39 14.36 11.21
N SER A 110 12.55 14.36 10.55
CA SER A 110 12.82 15.09 9.33
C SER A 110 11.95 14.53 8.22
N ARG A 111 11.36 15.43 7.43
CA ARG A 111 10.40 15.08 6.38
C ARG A 111 10.67 15.84 5.10
N ALA A 112 10.16 15.35 3.98
CA ALA A 112 10.13 16.05 2.71
C ALA A 112 8.70 16.11 2.17
N TYR A 113 8.42 17.15 1.38
CA TYR A 113 7.21 17.18 0.58
C TYR A 113 7.34 16.14 -0.55
N SER A 114 6.33 15.29 -0.70
CA SER A 114 6.24 14.25 -1.73
C SER A 114 4.84 14.19 -2.31
N PHE A 115 4.73 13.92 -3.61
CA PHE A 115 3.46 13.51 -4.21
C PHE A 115 3.27 12.01 -3.97
N LYS A 116 2.08 11.61 -3.53
CA LYS A 116 1.76 10.21 -3.23
C LYS A 116 1.82 9.33 -4.48
N VAL A 117 2.10 8.05 -4.28
CA VAL A 117 2.29 7.08 -5.37
C VAL A 117 1.03 6.93 -6.22
N GLY A 118 -0.16 6.89 -5.61
CA GLY A 118 -1.44 6.81 -6.32
C GLY A 118 -1.68 8.00 -7.25
N PHE A 119 -1.45 9.22 -6.78
CA PHE A 119 -1.53 10.42 -7.61
C PHE A 119 -0.55 10.39 -8.79
N MET A 120 0.72 10.02 -8.55
CA MET A 120 1.72 9.95 -9.63
C MET A 120 1.38 8.85 -10.64
N SER A 121 0.77 7.75 -10.19
CA SER A 121 0.28 6.66 -11.05
C SER A 121 -0.87 7.14 -11.94
N LYS A 122 -1.86 7.86 -11.37
CA LYS A 122 -2.95 8.52 -12.12
C LYS A 122 -2.39 9.48 -13.17
N TYR A 123 -1.46 10.33 -12.74
CA TYR A 123 -0.84 11.34 -13.60
C TYR A 123 -0.14 10.68 -14.79
N PHE A 124 0.65 9.62 -14.55
CA PHE A 124 1.28 8.86 -15.62
C PHE A 124 0.25 8.29 -16.61
N ARG A 125 -0.83 7.69 -16.10
CA ARG A 125 -1.91 7.12 -16.92
C ARG A 125 -2.57 8.16 -17.80
N ILE A 126 -2.97 9.32 -17.26
CA ILE A 126 -3.54 10.42 -18.06
C ILE A 126 -2.60 10.84 -19.20
N LEU A 127 -1.29 10.86 -18.95
CA LEU A 127 -0.29 11.19 -19.98
C LEU A 127 -0.14 10.12 -21.05
N THR A 128 -0.43 8.87 -20.73
CA THR A 128 -0.27 7.73 -21.64
C THR A 128 -1.57 7.30 -22.30
N ASP A 129 -2.72 7.43 -21.66
CA ASP A 129 -4.04 7.02 -22.16
C ASP A 129 -4.49 7.86 -23.36
N ASN A 130 -4.03 9.11 -23.45
CA ASN A 130 -4.17 9.94 -24.65
C ASN A 130 -3.31 9.46 -25.85
N GLN A 131 -2.48 8.41 -25.66
CA GLN A 131 -1.64 7.79 -26.69
C GLN A 131 -1.77 6.25 -26.78
N ILE A 132 -2.32 5.57 -25.77
CA ILE A 132 -2.46 4.11 -25.76
C ILE A 132 -3.78 3.71 -26.43
N ALA A 133 -3.80 3.87 -27.75
CA ALA A 133 -4.45 2.92 -28.66
C ALA A 133 -3.43 1.89 -29.18
N ILE A 134 -2.31 1.69 -28.45
CA ILE A 134 -1.18 0.87 -28.86
C ILE A 134 -1.09 -0.34 -27.93
N GLU A 135 -1.76 -1.42 -28.35
CA GLU A 135 -1.22 -2.78 -28.43
C GLU A 135 -0.28 -3.25 -27.30
N ASP A 136 -0.67 -3.18 -26.02
CA ASP A 136 -0.19 -4.12 -24.97
C ASP A 136 -0.82 -3.86 -23.58
N SER A 137 -2.10 -3.46 -23.54
CA SER A 137 -2.86 -3.18 -22.32
C SER A 137 -3.31 -4.45 -21.57
N LYS A 138 -2.38 -5.36 -21.25
CA LYS A 138 -2.65 -6.56 -20.42
C LYS A 138 -2.42 -6.33 -18.91
N ALA A 139 -1.93 -5.17 -18.50
CA ALA A 139 -1.48 -4.97 -17.12
C ALA A 139 -2.53 -4.35 -16.18
N ILE A 140 -3.55 -3.68 -16.71
CA ILE A 140 -4.40 -2.78 -15.93
C ILE A 140 -5.86 -3.05 -16.26
N GLU A 141 -6.66 -3.20 -15.22
CA GLU A 141 -8.07 -3.56 -15.31
C GLU A 141 -8.96 -2.34 -15.04
N GLN A 142 -9.71 -1.89 -16.04
CA GLN A 142 -10.77 -0.89 -15.83
C GLN A 142 -12.01 -1.59 -15.28
N THR A 143 -12.62 -1.02 -14.25
CA THR A 143 -13.91 -1.50 -13.75
C THR A 143 -15.05 -0.72 -14.36
N ASN A 144 -16.20 -1.38 -14.55
CA ASN A 144 -17.46 -0.71 -14.94
C ASN A 144 -17.90 0.33 -13.91
N ILE A 145 -17.41 0.25 -12.67
CA ILE A 145 -17.67 1.22 -11.60
C ILE A 145 -16.75 2.44 -11.75
N ALA A 146 -15.47 2.26 -12.09
CA ALA A 146 -14.52 3.36 -12.28
C ALA A 146 -14.91 4.29 -13.45
N SER A 147 -15.59 3.78 -14.49
CA SER A 147 -16.13 4.64 -15.56
C SER A 147 -17.25 5.60 -15.11
N THR A 148 -17.75 5.45 -13.87
CA THR A 148 -18.77 6.31 -13.26
C THR A 148 -18.17 7.41 -12.38
N LEU A 149 -16.93 7.22 -11.89
CA LEU A 149 -16.17 8.29 -11.24
C LEU A 149 -15.91 9.38 -12.29
N SER A 150 -16.10 10.63 -11.89
CA SER A 150 -16.10 11.81 -12.76
C SER A 150 -14.95 11.81 -13.79
N LYS A 151 -15.25 12.12 -15.06
CA LYS A 151 -14.25 12.32 -16.14
C LYS A 151 -13.30 13.52 -15.88
N THR A 152 -13.39 14.15 -14.71
CA THR A 152 -12.56 15.28 -14.33
C THR A 152 -11.19 14.79 -13.87
N ASN A 153 -10.15 15.59 -14.06
CA ASN A 153 -8.80 15.24 -13.58
C ASN A 153 -8.68 15.37 -12.05
N GLN A 154 -9.77 15.72 -11.37
CA GLN A 154 -9.82 15.84 -9.93
C GLN A 154 -9.55 14.48 -9.24
N PHE A 155 -8.81 14.56 -8.15
CA PHE A 155 -8.62 13.46 -7.22
C PHE A 155 -9.41 13.80 -5.95
N ASP A 156 -10.40 12.99 -5.64
CA ASP A 156 -11.22 13.10 -4.43
C ASP A 156 -11.26 11.73 -3.72
N GLN A 157 -10.56 11.65 -2.59
CA GLN A 157 -10.44 10.42 -1.84
C GLN A 157 -11.76 10.04 -1.13
N GLU A 158 -12.59 11.02 -0.76
CA GLU A 158 -13.91 10.75 -0.14
C GLU A 158 -14.92 10.26 -1.18
N GLU A 159 -14.87 10.75 -2.42
CA GLU A 159 -15.68 10.20 -3.52
C GLU A 159 -15.32 8.72 -3.77
N ILE A 160 -14.02 8.41 -3.90
CA ILE A 160 -13.53 7.03 -4.09
C ILE A 160 -13.96 6.13 -2.94
N LYS A 161 -13.79 6.59 -1.70
CA LYS A 161 -14.21 5.86 -0.51
C LYS A 161 -15.72 5.60 -0.51
N SER A 162 -16.54 6.60 -0.85
CA SER A 162 -17.99 6.44 -0.96
C SER A 162 -18.39 5.41 -2.02
N VAL A 163 -17.71 5.40 -3.18
CA VAL A 163 -17.93 4.39 -4.22
C VAL A 163 -17.62 2.98 -3.71
N ILE A 164 -16.53 2.82 -2.95
CA ILE A 164 -16.18 1.53 -2.34
C ILE A 164 -17.23 1.10 -1.31
N GLU A 165 -17.62 2.00 -0.41
CA GLU A 165 -18.63 1.73 0.62
C GLU A 165 -19.98 1.35 -0.02
N ASN A 166 -20.45 2.12 -0.99
CA ASN A 166 -21.70 1.85 -1.71
C ASN A 166 -21.65 0.51 -2.45
N THR A 167 -20.50 0.14 -3.01
CA THR A 167 -20.34 -1.15 -3.67
C THR A 167 -20.41 -2.29 -2.66
N LEU A 168 -19.65 -2.22 -1.57
CA LEU A 168 -19.60 -3.27 -0.55
C LEU A 168 -20.93 -3.41 0.20
N ASN A 169 -21.58 -2.30 0.55
CA ASN A 169 -22.84 -2.28 1.30
C ASN A 169 -23.97 -3.06 0.60
N LYS A 170 -23.94 -3.17 -0.73
CA LYS A 170 -24.91 -3.99 -1.49
C LYS A 170 -24.87 -5.47 -1.13
N TYR A 171 -23.72 -5.97 -0.66
CA TYR A 171 -23.46 -7.38 -0.46
C TYR A 171 -23.31 -7.77 1.02
N VAL A 172 -23.23 -6.81 1.93
CA VAL A 172 -23.12 -7.08 3.37
C VAL A 172 -24.31 -7.92 3.85
N GLY A 173 -24.02 -9.01 4.55
CA GLY A 173 -24.98 -9.98 5.08
C GLY A 173 -25.26 -11.18 4.16
N LYS A 174 -24.88 -11.09 2.88
CA LYS A 174 -25.15 -12.13 1.89
C LYS A 174 -24.16 -13.31 1.98
N THR A 175 -24.60 -14.50 1.62
CA THR A 175 -23.73 -15.67 1.43
C THR A 175 -22.86 -15.50 0.19
N ILE A 176 -21.78 -16.28 0.12
CA ILE A 176 -20.98 -16.40 -1.11
C ILE A 176 -21.86 -16.81 -2.31
N ASP A 177 -22.83 -17.70 -2.10
CA ASP A 177 -23.72 -18.18 -3.16
C ASP A 177 -24.70 -17.08 -3.62
N GLU A 178 -25.33 -16.36 -2.69
CA GLU A 178 -26.21 -15.22 -3.01
C GLU A 178 -25.46 -14.12 -3.79
N ILE A 179 -24.23 -13.81 -3.38
CA ILE A 179 -23.38 -12.85 -4.12
C ILE A 179 -23.04 -13.41 -5.50
N SER A 180 -22.71 -14.70 -5.58
CA SER A 180 -22.34 -15.37 -6.84
C SER A 180 -23.48 -15.37 -7.85
N ASP A 181 -24.71 -15.58 -7.41
CA ASP A 181 -25.89 -15.55 -8.25
C ASP A 181 -26.18 -14.13 -8.78
N GLU A 182 -26.03 -13.11 -7.93
CA GLU A 182 -26.26 -11.71 -8.34
C GLU A 182 -25.23 -11.17 -9.34
N ILE A 183 -23.99 -11.64 -9.26
CA ILE A 183 -22.90 -11.21 -10.16
C ILE A 183 -22.60 -12.23 -11.27
N GLU A 184 -23.47 -13.24 -11.43
CA GLU A 184 -23.31 -14.34 -12.39
C GLU A 184 -21.92 -15.01 -12.35
N TYR A 185 -21.35 -15.16 -11.15
CA TYR A 185 -19.97 -15.62 -10.92
C TYR A 185 -19.66 -16.98 -11.60
N SER A 186 -20.64 -17.89 -11.62
CA SER A 186 -20.51 -19.21 -12.25
C SER A 186 -20.31 -19.13 -13.76
N ASN A 187 -20.83 -18.10 -14.43
CA ASN A 187 -20.61 -17.83 -15.85
C ASN A 187 -19.19 -17.31 -16.14
N HIS A 188 -18.49 -16.81 -15.11
CA HIS A 188 -17.16 -16.23 -15.24
C HIS A 188 -16.01 -17.22 -15.00
N PHE A 189 -16.27 -18.43 -14.46
CA PHE A 189 -15.21 -19.39 -14.15
C PHE A 189 -15.61 -20.88 -14.27
N SER A 190 -14.78 -21.66 -14.97
CA SER A 190 -14.81 -23.13 -14.95
C SER A 190 -13.77 -23.69 -13.96
N GLY A 191 -14.09 -23.82 -12.66
CA GLY A 191 -13.14 -24.39 -11.69
C GLY A 191 -13.56 -24.40 -10.21
N ARG A 192 -12.78 -25.12 -9.39
CA ARG A 192 -13.01 -25.34 -7.94
C ARG A 192 -12.87 -24.02 -7.14
N VAL A 193 -13.78 -23.80 -6.19
CA VAL A 193 -13.77 -22.66 -5.24
C VAL A 193 -12.62 -22.86 -4.23
N ASP A 194 -11.61 -21.99 -4.22
CA ASP A 194 -10.49 -21.97 -3.28
C ASP A 194 -10.34 -20.59 -2.61
N LYS A 195 -9.31 -20.36 -1.78
CA LYS A 195 -9.07 -19.05 -1.14
C LYS A 195 -8.86 -17.91 -2.16
N SER A 196 -8.44 -18.22 -3.39
CA SER A 196 -8.41 -17.23 -4.49
C SER A 196 -9.81 -16.87 -4.96
N ALA A 197 -10.81 -17.73 -4.76
CA ALA A 197 -12.19 -17.49 -5.12
C ALA A 197 -12.81 -16.32 -4.34
N ASN A 198 -12.56 -16.18 -3.04
CA ASN A 198 -13.11 -15.02 -2.30
C ASN A 198 -12.55 -13.69 -2.81
N TYR A 199 -11.27 -13.62 -3.18
CA TYR A 199 -10.68 -12.41 -3.76
C TYR A 199 -11.18 -12.16 -5.19
N LYS A 200 -11.42 -13.22 -5.97
CA LYS A 200 -12.03 -13.12 -7.30
C LYS A 200 -13.49 -12.67 -7.25
N LEU A 201 -14.29 -13.27 -6.36
CA LEU A 201 -15.66 -12.86 -6.08
C LEU A 201 -15.67 -11.38 -5.68
N LEU A 202 -14.79 -11.01 -4.75
CA LEU A 202 -14.63 -9.62 -4.34
C LEU A 202 -14.25 -8.73 -5.52
N SER A 203 -13.37 -9.17 -6.42
CA SER A 203 -13.05 -8.39 -7.61
C SER A 203 -14.27 -8.20 -8.53
N LEU A 204 -15.06 -9.25 -8.73
CA LEU A 204 -16.28 -9.19 -9.53
C LEU A 204 -17.38 -8.35 -8.90
N MET A 205 -17.47 -8.26 -7.56
CA MET A 205 -18.35 -7.30 -6.87
C MET A 205 -18.06 -5.85 -7.29
N PHE A 206 -16.79 -5.56 -7.66
CA PHE A 206 -16.35 -4.27 -8.21
C PHE A 206 -16.36 -4.23 -9.75
N GLY A 207 -16.83 -5.27 -10.44
CA GLY A 207 -16.82 -5.36 -11.89
C GLY A 207 -15.43 -5.59 -12.51
N ALA A 208 -14.46 -6.07 -11.74
CA ALA A 208 -13.13 -6.47 -12.20
C ALA A 208 -13.13 -7.96 -12.61
N THR A 209 -13.29 -8.23 -13.92
CA THR A 209 -13.40 -9.56 -14.53
C THR A 209 -12.12 -10.42 -14.57
N ASN A 210 -10.93 -9.84 -14.56
CA ASN A 210 -9.62 -10.50 -14.51
C ASN A 210 -9.18 -10.83 -13.08
N GLY A 211 -9.99 -10.48 -12.07
CA GLY A 211 -9.74 -10.81 -10.67
C GLY A 211 -8.60 -10.00 -10.05
N ARG A 212 -8.33 -8.77 -10.54
CA ARG A 212 -7.26 -7.90 -10.06
C ARG A 212 -7.78 -6.53 -9.64
N VAL A 213 -8.76 -6.51 -8.75
CA VAL A 213 -9.38 -5.28 -8.26
C VAL A 213 -8.39 -4.23 -7.71
N ASN A 214 -7.29 -4.66 -7.06
CA ASN A 214 -6.25 -3.73 -6.57
C ASN A 214 -5.42 -3.06 -7.69
N ALA A 215 -5.50 -3.55 -8.93
CA ALA A 215 -4.84 -2.94 -10.08
C ALA A 215 -5.74 -1.94 -10.84
N THR A 216 -6.97 -1.77 -10.37
CA THR A 216 -7.95 -0.86 -10.97
C THR A 216 -7.70 0.57 -10.52
N ASP A 217 -8.12 1.53 -11.33
CA ASP A 217 -7.89 2.96 -11.05
C ASP A 217 -8.51 3.37 -9.71
N LEU A 218 -9.70 2.84 -9.38
CA LEU A 218 -10.38 3.08 -8.11
C LEU A 218 -9.48 2.86 -6.88
N PHE A 219 -8.66 1.80 -6.90
CA PHE A 219 -7.82 1.41 -5.77
C PHE A 219 -6.42 2.01 -5.86
N VAL A 220 -5.83 2.04 -7.06
CA VAL A 220 -4.49 2.59 -7.29
C VAL A 220 -4.46 4.09 -6.99
N GLU A 221 -5.45 4.86 -7.46
CA GLU A 221 -5.45 6.31 -7.29
C GLU A 221 -5.51 6.71 -5.82
N ALA A 222 -6.33 6.03 -5.01
CA ALA A 222 -6.57 6.38 -3.61
C ALA A 222 -5.58 5.78 -2.61
N ASP A 223 -4.52 5.12 -3.09
CA ASP A 223 -3.60 4.31 -2.27
C ASP A 223 -4.37 3.28 -1.41
N TYR A 224 -5.44 2.70 -1.99
CA TYR A 224 -6.26 1.70 -1.32
C TYR A 224 -5.89 0.29 -1.77
N GLU A 225 -5.86 -0.65 -0.82
CA GLU A 225 -5.70 -2.07 -1.15
C GLU A 225 -6.76 -2.92 -0.45
N ILE A 226 -7.61 -3.60 -1.23
CA ILE A 226 -8.59 -4.53 -0.70
C ILE A 226 -7.95 -5.86 -0.31
N LYS A 227 -8.34 -6.40 0.85
CA LYS A 227 -7.89 -7.70 1.35
C LYS A 227 -9.05 -8.49 1.93
N THR A 228 -9.12 -9.76 1.59
CA THR A 228 -10.09 -10.69 2.22
C THR A 228 -9.59 -11.16 3.59
N VAL A 229 -10.47 -11.17 4.59
CA VAL A 229 -10.22 -11.76 5.91
C VAL A 229 -11.26 -12.86 6.15
N VAL A 230 -10.82 -14.12 6.13
CA VAL A 230 -11.72 -15.26 6.36
C VAL A 230 -11.69 -15.65 7.84
N ARG A 231 -12.86 -15.69 8.48
CA ARG A 231 -13.05 -16.09 9.88
C ARG A 231 -13.84 -17.39 9.94
N ASN A 232 -13.14 -18.45 10.33
CA ASN A 232 -13.72 -19.77 10.47
C ASN A 232 -14.42 -19.91 11.84
N LEU A 233 -15.34 -20.88 11.95
CA LEU A 233 -15.89 -21.32 13.23
C LEU A 233 -14.77 -21.81 14.13
N ASN A 234 -13.91 -22.70 13.59
CA ASN A 234 -12.68 -23.09 14.25
C ASN A 234 -11.58 -22.02 14.04
N LYS A 235 -11.38 -21.18 15.06
CA LYS A 235 -10.42 -20.05 15.02
C LYS A 235 -8.98 -20.46 14.74
N SER A 236 -8.58 -21.72 15.00
CA SER A 236 -7.24 -22.20 14.65
C SER A 236 -6.98 -22.20 13.13
N LYS A 237 -8.04 -22.38 12.31
CA LYS A 237 -7.98 -22.36 10.84
C LYS A 237 -7.80 -20.97 10.24
N ASN A 238 -8.01 -19.91 11.03
CA ASN A 238 -7.77 -18.53 10.58
C ASN A 238 -6.30 -18.36 10.18
N GLN A 239 -6.07 -17.56 9.14
CA GLN A 239 -4.76 -17.41 8.51
C GLN A 239 -4.23 -15.99 8.69
N ASP A 240 -2.91 -15.87 8.77
CA ASP A 240 -2.22 -14.58 8.64
C ASP A 240 -2.47 -14.00 7.23
N MET A 241 -2.41 -12.68 7.10
CA MET A 241 -2.59 -11.99 5.82
C MET A 241 -1.24 -11.75 5.15
N SER A 242 -1.09 -12.11 3.87
CA SER A 242 0.16 -11.89 3.14
C SER A 242 0.16 -10.58 2.35
N PHE A 243 1.34 -9.97 2.25
CA PHE A 243 1.64 -8.85 1.33
C PHE A 243 2.37 -9.36 0.07
N PRO A 244 2.86 -8.50 -0.83
CA PRO A 244 3.76 -8.92 -1.90
C PRO A 244 4.99 -9.68 -1.37
N ASN A 245 5.63 -10.46 -2.26
CA ASN A 245 6.91 -11.07 -1.93
C ASN A 245 7.96 -9.99 -1.68
N ILE A 246 8.92 -10.27 -0.82
CA ILE A 246 10.01 -9.35 -0.53
C ILE A 246 10.90 -9.25 -1.78
N ASP A 247 11.10 -8.04 -2.27
CA ASP A 247 12.16 -7.71 -3.21
C ASP A 247 13.46 -7.49 -2.42
N PHE A 248 14.33 -8.49 -2.41
CA PHE A 248 15.58 -8.42 -1.65
C PHE A 248 16.56 -7.39 -2.22
N LYS A 249 16.46 -7.06 -3.51
CA LYS A 249 17.29 -6.03 -4.13
C LYS A 249 16.84 -4.66 -3.61
N ASP A 250 15.53 -4.41 -3.58
CA ASP A 250 14.95 -3.18 -2.99
C ASP A 250 15.40 -3.00 -1.53
N VAL A 251 15.29 -4.06 -0.72
CA VAL A 251 15.70 -4.00 0.69
C VAL A 251 17.20 -3.70 0.85
N LEU A 252 18.05 -4.29 0.01
CA LEU A 252 19.50 -4.10 0.08
C LEU A 252 19.91 -2.68 -0.37
N GLU A 253 19.33 -2.19 -1.46
CA GLU A 253 19.74 -0.94 -2.11
C GLU A 253 19.11 0.31 -1.46
N ASN A 254 17.91 0.19 -0.89
CA ASN A 254 17.13 1.35 -0.43
C ASN A 254 17.06 1.47 1.10
N SER A 255 16.80 2.68 1.58
CA SER A 255 16.39 2.91 2.98
C SER A 255 14.96 2.39 3.19
N PHE A 256 14.50 2.23 4.44
CA PHE A 256 13.09 1.89 4.68
C PHE A 256 12.17 2.91 3.99
N GLU A 257 12.44 4.21 4.18
CA GLU A 257 11.66 5.33 3.64
C GLU A 257 11.53 5.32 2.11
N ASP A 258 12.57 4.86 1.41
CA ASP A 258 12.60 4.77 -0.06
C ASP A 258 12.20 3.38 -0.60
N SER A 259 11.82 2.44 0.27
CA SER A 259 11.49 1.07 -0.09
C SER A 259 9.99 0.85 -0.34
N GLN A 260 9.66 -0.27 -0.98
CA GLN A 260 8.26 -0.71 -1.12
C GLN A 260 7.55 -0.91 0.22
N TRP A 261 8.30 -1.16 1.31
CA TRP A 261 7.70 -1.38 2.63
C TRP A 261 7.14 -0.07 3.21
N SER A 262 7.78 1.07 2.92
CA SER A 262 7.25 2.38 3.32
C SER A 262 5.90 2.64 2.68
N VAL A 263 5.74 2.34 1.38
CA VAL A 263 4.45 2.48 0.68
C VAL A 263 3.39 1.56 1.29
N LEU A 264 3.74 0.27 1.49
CA LEU A 264 2.83 -0.74 2.02
C LEU A 264 2.28 -0.37 3.41
N PHE A 265 3.08 0.22 4.29
CA PHE A 265 2.66 0.47 5.68
C PHE A 265 2.42 1.95 6.00
N GLY A 266 3.04 2.88 5.28
CA GLY A 266 2.99 4.32 5.54
C GLY A 266 1.97 5.08 4.70
N GLU A 267 1.75 4.65 3.45
CA GLU A 267 0.85 5.33 2.50
C GLU A 267 -0.47 4.57 2.26
N THR A 268 -0.42 3.23 2.27
CA THR A 268 -1.54 2.39 1.88
C THR A 268 -2.63 2.32 2.97
N THR A 269 -3.88 2.54 2.58
CA THR A 269 -5.04 2.21 3.41
C THR A 269 -5.70 0.92 2.93
N TYR A 270 -5.83 -0.04 3.82
CA TYR A 270 -6.38 -1.35 3.50
C TYR A 270 -7.89 -1.39 3.69
N VAL A 271 -8.61 -2.01 2.75
CA VAL A 271 -10.03 -2.31 2.90
C VAL A 271 -10.17 -3.79 3.22
N PHE A 272 -10.26 -4.11 4.51
CA PHE A 272 -10.43 -5.48 5.00
C PHE A 272 -11.88 -5.91 4.84
N CYS A 273 -12.12 -6.90 3.98
CA CYS A 273 -13.44 -7.48 3.72
C CYS A 273 -13.57 -8.82 4.44
N TYR A 274 -14.48 -8.92 5.41
CA TYR A 274 -14.61 -10.06 6.29
C TYR A 274 -15.64 -11.07 5.77
N PHE A 275 -15.19 -12.32 5.65
CA PHE A 275 -16.02 -13.47 5.28
C PHE A 275 -16.08 -14.45 6.44
N ASP A 276 -17.26 -14.67 6.99
CA ASP A 276 -17.46 -15.48 8.19
C ASP A 276 -18.10 -16.80 7.85
N GLU A 277 -17.50 -17.88 8.36
CA GLU A 277 -18.11 -19.19 8.38
C GLU A 277 -19.27 -19.17 9.41
N THR A 278 -20.51 -19.19 8.92
CA THR A 278 -21.72 -19.15 9.76
C THR A 278 -22.18 -20.54 10.16
N THR A 279 -22.08 -21.48 9.22
CA THR A 279 -22.23 -22.93 9.44
C THR A 279 -21.07 -23.63 8.74
N GLU A 280 -20.83 -24.92 9.03
CA GLU A 280 -19.67 -25.63 8.46
C GLU A 280 -19.67 -25.56 6.93
N GLY A 281 -18.66 -24.87 6.37
CA GLY A 281 -18.52 -24.67 4.92
C GLY A 281 -19.34 -23.54 4.29
N GLU A 282 -20.27 -22.91 5.01
CA GLU A 282 -21.06 -21.77 4.52
C GLU A 282 -20.45 -20.45 4.99
N TYR A 283 -20.14 -19.56 4.05
CA TYR A 283 -19.52 -18.26 4.33
C TYR A 283 -20.43 -17.10 3.96
N ARG A 284 -20.43 -16.05 4.79
CA ARG A 284 -21.13 -14.77 4.53
C ARG A 284 -20.18 -13.60 4.51
N PHE A 285 -20.41 -12.64 3.62
CA PHE A 285 -19.71 -11.35 3.65
C PHE A 285 -20.33 -10.47 4.75
N THR A 286 -19.70 -10.38 5.91
CA THR A 286 -20.37 -9.82 7.10
C THR A 286 -20.11 -8.35 7.32
N GLU A 287 -18.91 -7.86 6.98
CA GLU A 287 -18.51 -6.48 7.26
C GLU A 287 -17.25 -6.13 6.47
N TYR A 288 -16.93 -4.84 6.41
CA TYR A 288 -15.66 -4.35 5.91
C TYR A 288 -15.09 -3.24 6.79
N LEU A 289 -13.78 -3.02 6.66
CA LEU A 289 -13.03 -2.07 7.47
C LEU A 289 -11.94 -1.38 6.67
N PHE A 290 -12.01 -0.06 6.55
CA PHE A 290 -10.87 0.77 6.21
C PHE A 290 -9.88 0.79 7.37
N TYR A 291 -8.66 0.33 7.12
CA TYR A 291 -7.58 0.22 8.06
C TYR A 291 -6.32 0.84 7.48
N THR A 292 -5.90 1.94 8.09
CA THR A 292 -4.61 2.55 7.85
C THR A 292 -3.64 2.13 8.96
N PRO A 293 -2.45 1.60 8.64
CA PRO A 293 -1.49 1.22 9.67
C PRO A 293 -1.15 2.38 10.62
N SER A 294 -0.97 2.06 11.90
CA SER A 294 -0.54 3.03 12.90
C SER A 294 0.98 3.20 12.87
N ASP A 295 1.49 4.28 13.47
CA ASP A 295 2.93 4.50 13.59
C ASP A 295 3.63 3.33 14.32
N GLU A 296 2.95 2.65 15.24
CA GLU A 296 3.44 1.42 15.88
C GLU A 296 3.67 0.28 14.87
N VAL A 297 2.75 0.10 13.92
CA VAL A 297 2.85 -0.93 12.88
C VAL A 297 3.91 -0.55 11.85
N VAL A 298 3.98 0.73 11.46
CA VAL A 298 5.02 1.26 10.58
C VAL A 298 6.41 1.07 11.20
N ASN A 299 6.57 1.39 12.48
CA ASN A 299 7.83 1.18 13.19
C ASN A 299 8.20 -0.32 13.28
N SER A 300 7.21 -1.20 13.45
CA SER A 300 7.42 -2.65 13.42
C SER A 300 7.86 -3.15 12.04
N ALA A 301 7.28 -2.60 10.96
CA ALA A 301 7.71 -2.88 9.59
C ALA A 301 9.13 -2.38 9.35
N LYS A 302 9.46 -1.16 9.81
CA LYS A 302 10.81 -0.60 9.71
C LYS A 302 11.85 -1.44 10.44
N GLU A 303 11.57 -1.85 11.68
CA GLU A 303 12.49 -2.72 12.42
C GLU A 303 12.74 -4.05 11.69
N LEU A 304 11.69 -4.68 11.17
CA LEU A 304 11.80 -5.92 10.41
C LEU A 304 12.55 -5.73 9.07
N PHE A 305 12.39 -4.57 8.42
CA PHE A 305 13.14 -4.19 7.23
C PHE A 305 14.63 -4.08 7.55
N GLU A 306 15.01 -3.34 8.59
CA GLU A 306 16.40 -3.15 9.00
C GLU A 306 17.07 -4.46 9.45
N LEU A 307 16.33 -5.35 10.12
CA LEU A 307 16.81 -6.70 10.42
C LEU A 307 17.08 -7.50 9.14
N THR A 308 16.16 -7.45 8.19
CA THR A 308 16.31 -8.15 6.90
C THR A 308 17.49 -7.60 6.10
N LYS A 309 17.62 -6.27 6.03
CA LYS A 309 18.72 -5.58 5.35
C LYS A 309 20.07 -5.97 5.94
N ARG A 310 20.19 -5.99 7.27
CA ARG A 310 21.42 -6.40 7.95
C ARG A 310 21.83 -7.83 7.60
N GLU A 311 20.88 -8.77 7.55
CA GLU A 311 21.17 -10.14 7.15
C GLU A 311 21.64 -10.23 5.68
N LEU A 312 21.05 -9.43 4.79
CA LEU A 312 21.50 -9.35 3.39
C LEU A 312 22.91 -8.75 3.28
N GLU A 313 23.21 -7.68 4.03
CA GLU A 313 24.53 -7.02 4.02
C GLU A 313 25.64 -7.91 4.58
N ASN A 314 25.32 -8.77 5.57
CA ASN A 314 26.27 -9.70 6.17
C ASN A 314 26.49 -10.97 5.33
N GLY A 315 25.65 -11.20 4.31
CA GLY A 315 25.54 -12.48 3.61
C GLY A 315 24.62 -13.45 4.35
N VAL A 316 23.56 -13.88 3.69
CA VAL A 316 22.56 -14.77 4.30
C VAL A 316 23.11 -16.18 4.40
N ASP A 317 23.22 -16.72 5.62
CA ASP A 317 23.57 -18.13 5.81
C ASP A 317 22.38 -19.01 5.42
N VAL A 318 22.63 -20.04 4.61
CA VAL A 318 21.60 -20.97 4.14
C VAL A 318 22.08 -22.40 4.35
N GLN A 319 21.34 -23.13 5.18
CA GLN A 319 21.59 -24.53 5.49
C GLN A 319 20.47 -25.41 4.94
N ILE A 320 20.84 -26.53 4.32
CA ILE A 320 19.90 -27.53 3.81
C ILE A 320 19.76 -28.63 4.85
N ILE A 321 18.62 -28.66 5.55
CA ILE A 321 18.31 -29.68 6.55
C ILE A 321 17.21 -30.58 5.98
N GLY A 322 17.62 -31.75 5.48
CA GLY A 322 16.75 -32.63 4.70
C GLY A 322 16.25 -31.93 3.44
N ASN A 323 14.93 -31.76 3.30
CA ASN A 323 14.31 -31.08 2.16
C ASN A 323 13.97 -29.59 2.43
N ARG A 324 14.46 -29.03 3.54
CA ARG A 324 14.17 -27.65 3.97
C ARG A 324 15.42 -26.78 3.84
N TYR A 325 15.21 -25.58 3.32
CA TYR A 325 16.19 -24.50 3.31
C TYR A 325 15.90 -23.66 4.56
N VAL A 326 16.89 -23.61 5.45
CA VAL A 326 16.85 -22.82 6.66
C VAL A 326 17.83 -21.68 6.45
N ASP A 327 17.33 -20.44 6.51
CA ASP A 327 18.12 -19.24 6.30
C ASP A 327 18.16 -18.37 7.55
N SER A 328 19.14 -17.47 7.62
CA SER A 328 19.31 -16.54 8.75
C SER A 328 18.31 -15.36 8.75
N LEU A 329 17.50 -15.21 7.69
CA LEU A 329 16.51 -14.13 7.57
C LEU A 329 15.48 -14.16 8.73
N PRO A 330 14.98 -12.99 9.19
CA PRO A 330 14.16 -12.88 10.41
C PRO A 330 12.73 -13.44 10.22
N THR A 331 12.62 -14.76 10.21
CA THR A 331 11.39 -15.50 9.92
C THR A 331 10.56 -15.77 11.19
N GLY A 332 9.24 -15.60 11.08
CA GLY A 332 8.26 -15.89 12.14
C GLY A 332 7.93 -14.69 13.05
N LYS A 333 7.06 -14.92 14.04
CA LYS A 333 6.42 -13.88 14.87
C LYS A 333 7.31 -13.34 16.01
N LYS A 334 8.54 -13.81 16.15
CA LYS A 334 9.42 -13.54 17.31
C LYS A 334 10.23 -12.25 17.20
N HIS A 335 10.26 -11.62 16.03
CA HIS A 335 11.17 -10.52 15.74
C HIS A 335 10.55 -9.15 16.02
N VAL A 336 9.29 -8.96 15.65
CA VAL A 336 8.56 -7.69 15.82
C VAL A 336 7.09 -7.98 16.16
N PRO A 337 6.37 -7.05 16.81
CA PRO A 337 4.93 -7.20 16.98
C PRO A 337 4.20 -7.02 15.64
N TYR A 338 2.97 -7.55 15.57
CA TYR A 338 1.99 -7.39 14.47
C TYR A 338 2.36 -8.03 13.12
N LEU A 339 3.63 -8.08 12.76
CA LEU A 339 4.14 -8.53 11.46
C LEU A 339 5.08 -9.73 11.62
N GLN A 340 5.36 -10.40 10.51
CA GLN A 340 6.35 -11.47 10.42
C GLN A 340 6.79 -11.68 8.96
N ILE A 341 7.97 -12.27 8.76
CA ILE A 341 8.38 -12.83 7.47
C ILE A 341 8.11 -14.32 7.45
N ARG A 342 7.58 -14.83 6.33
CA ARG A 342 7.44 -16.28 6.10
C ARG A 342 7.78 -16.63 4.65
N THR A 343 8.20 -17.88 4.43
CA THR A 343 8.36 -18.42 3.08
C THR A 343 7.00 -18.49 2.36
N LYS A 344 6.96 -18.06 1.09
CA LYS A 344 5.77 -18.09 0.23
C LYS A 344 6.11 -18.75 -1.10
N GLY A 345 5.39 -19.82 -1.42
CA GLY A 345 5.54 -20.56 -2.68
C GLY A 345 5.53 -22.08 -2.47
N THR A 346 5.21 -22.82 -3.53
CA THR A 346 5.23 -24.29 -3.55
C THR A 346 6.21 -24.79 -4.62
N LYS A 347 6.80 -25.96 -4.39
CA LYS A 347 7.69 -26.65 -5.37
C LYS A 347 8.85 -25.76 -5.85
N THR A 348 9.14 -25.70 -7.15
CA THR A 348 10.28 -24.97 -7.73
C THR A 348 10.12 -23.46 -7.67
N SER A 349 8.89 -22.95 -7.75
CA SER A 349 8.58 -21.51 -7.67
C SER A 349 8.96 -20.87 -6.32
N LYS A 350 9.28 -21.69 -5.31
CA LYS A 350 9.63 -21.27 -3.95
C LYS A 350 11.03 -20.70 -3.83
N PHE A 351 11.90 -20.85 -4.82
CA PHE A 351 13.30 -20.41 -4.73
C PHE A 351 13.52 -19.04 -5.34
N VAL A 352 14.53 -18.34 -4.83
CA VAL A 352 15.01 -17.04 -5.31
C VAL A 352 16.51 -16.94 -5.10
N THR A 353 17.19 -16.32 -6.05
CA THR A 353 18.60 -15.97 -5.93
C THR A 353 18.69 -14.58 -5.30
N LEU A 354 19.42 -14.48 -4.19
CA LEU A 354 19.72 -13.22 -3.51
C LEU A 354 20.72 -12.39 -4.33
N PRO A 355 20.88 -11.09 -4.04
CA PRO A 355 21.80 -10.22 -4.77
C PRO A 355 23.27 -10.69 -4.78
N ASP A 356 23.70 -11.42 -3.75
CA ASP A 356 25.03 -12.02 -3.63
C ASP A 356 25.19 -13.37 -4.38
N GLY A 357 24.13 -13.86 -5.03
CA GLY A 357 24.09 -15.13 -5.74
C GLY A 357 23.63 -16.33 -4.89
N VAL A 358 23.44 -16.16 -3.57
CA VAL A 358 22.97 -17.25 -2.70
C VAL A 358 21.53 -17.60 -3.02
N VAL A 359 21.22 -18.90 -3.12
CA VAL A 359 19.86 -19.37 -3.40
C VAL A 359 19.14 -19.70 -2.09
N THR A 360 17.99 -19.06 -1.87
CA THR A 360 17.12 -19.32 -0.72
C THR A 360 15.65 -19.42 -1.13
N THR A 361 14.75 -19.52 -0.16
CA THR A 361 13.31 -19.51 -0.40
C THR A 361 12.74 -18.10 -0.49
N LYS A 362 11.82 -17.86 -1.42
CA LYS A 362 11.03 -16.63 -1.52
C LYS A 362 10.37 -16.34 -0.19
N LYS A 363 10.57 -15.12 0.28
CA LYS A 363 9.98 -14.62 1.50
C LYS A 363 8.90 -13.60 1.19
N CYS A 364 7.96 -13.49 2.11
CA CYS A 364 6.83 -12.60 2.03
C CYS A 364 6.54 -12.06 3.42
N LEU A 365 6.10 -10.80 3.46
CA LEU A 365 5.58 -10.20 4.67
C LEU A 365 4.18 -10.72 4.98
N PHE A 366 3.90 -10.89 6.27
CA PHE A 366 2.58 -11.24 6.77
C PHE A 366 2.18 -10.35 7.95
N MET A 367 0.91 -9.97 7.98
CA MET A 367 0.26 -9.43 9.18
C MET A 367 -0.35 -10.58 9.98
N ASN A 368 -0.05 -10.60 11.28
CA ASN A 368 -0.47 -11.64 12.20
C ASN A 368 -1.99 -11.65 12.34
N LYS A 369 -2.61 -12.83 12.22
CA LYS A 369 -4.08 -12.99 12.35
C LYS A 369 -4.62 -12.51 13.69
N GLU A 370 -3.84 -12.64 14.75
CA GLU A 370 -4.20 -12.17 16.09
C GLU A 370 -4.34 -10.65 16.09
N PHE A 371 -3.43 -9.94 15.40
CA PHE A 371 -3.50 -8.49 15.26
C PHE A 371 -4.66 -8.04 14.38
N ILE A 372 -4.93 -8.73 13.26
CA ILE A 372 -6.09 -8.43 12.39
C ILE A 372 -7.40 -8.47 13.18
N ASN A 373 -7.54 -9.43 14.10
CA ASN A 373 -8.71 -9.49 14.98
C ASN A 373 -8.76 -8.33 15.99
N GLN A 374 -7.62 -7.91 16.53
CA GLN A 374 -7.55 -6.76 17.46
C GLN A 374 -7.93 -5.44 16.78
N ILE A 375 -7.51 -5.21 15.53
CA ILE A 375 -7.85 -4.01 14.76
C ILE A 375 -9.37 -3.80 14.75
N ARG A 376 -10.13 -4.86 14.46
CA ARG A 376 -11.60 -4.82 14.46
C ARG A 376 -12.16 -4.47 15.84
N LEU A 377 -11.71 -5.15 16.88
CA LEU A 377 -12.22 -4.94 18.25
C LEU A 377 -12.02 -3.49 18.72
N LYS A 378 -10.87 -2.88 18.40
CA LYS A 378 -10.62 -1.47 18.74
C LYS A 378 -11.60 -0.51 18.06
N LYS A 379 -12.10 -0.83 16.85
CA LYS A 379 -13.13 -0.01 16.18
C LYS A 379 -14.51 -0.15 16.82
N LEU A 380 -14.88 -1.34 17.29
CA LEU A 380 -16.13 -1.57 18.00
C LEU A 380 -16.17 -0.88 19.39
N ILE A 381 -15.00 -0.53 19.93
CA ILE A 381 -14.85 0.08 21.27
C ILE A 381 -14.68 1.62 21.21
N LYS A 382 -14.56 2.24 20.03
CA LYS A 382 -14.59 3.72 19.95
C LYS A 382 -15.97 4.21 20.43
N PRO A 383 -16.06 4.98 21.53
CA PRO A 383 -17.32 5.53 21.98
C PRO A 383 -17.86 6.49 20.91
N ILE A 384 -19.17 6.48 20.72
CA ILE A 384 -19.90 7.69 20.35
C ILE A 384 -19.50 8.71 21.42
N PHE A 385 -18.73 9.75 21.09
CA PHE A 385 -18.73 11.11 21.65
C PHE A 385 -17.54 11.93 21.12
#